data_AF-A0A0B0D925-F1
#
_entry.id   AF-A0A0B0D925-F1
#
_cell.length_a   1.000
_cell.length_b   1.000
_cell.length_c   1.000
_cell.angle_alpha   90.00
_cell.angle_beta   90.00
_cell.angle_gamma   90.00
#
_symmetry.space_group_name_H-M   'P 1'
#
loop_
_entity.id
_entity.type
_entity.pdbx_description
1 polymer ?
#
loop_
_entity_poly.entity_id
_entity_poly.type
_entity_poly.pdbx_seq_one_letter_code
_entity_poly.pdbx_strand_id
1 'polypeptide(L)'
;GFIIISTAVFVTVGRPVKVLILVGSLNGLILPIALGVMLLAAYKTKIVGDYKHPLWLTIFGVLIVVAMSYMGGVSLIEGIPQLFE
;
A
#
# COMPACT_ATOMS: atom_id res chain seq x y z
N GLY A 1 -4.60 -6.10 32.48
CA GLY A 1 -3.97 -7.24 31.79
C GLY A 1 -3.41 -6.85 30.43
N PHE A 2 -4.27 -6.37 29.51
CA PHE A 2 -3.89 -6.03 28.13
C PHE A 2 -2.64 -5.15 28.01
N ILE A 3 -2.57 -4.02 28.72
CA ILE A 3 -1.40 -3.11 28.66
C ILE A 3 -0.11 -3.80 29.10
N ILE A 4 -0.13 -4.55 30.21
CA ILE A 4 1.05 -5.29 30.70
C ILE A 4 1.52 -6.32 29.67
N ILE A 5 0.58 -7.03 29.03
CA ILE A 5 0.89 -8.01 27.99
C ILE A 5 1.45 -7.32 26.74
N SER A 6 0.83 -6.23 26.27
CA SER A 6 1.31 -5.47 25.12
C SER A 6 2.70 -4.87 25.36
N THR A 7 2.97 -4.32 26.55
CA THR A 7 4.29 -3.80 26.92
C THR A 7 5.33 -4.91 27.02
N ALA A 8 4.99 -6.07 27.58
CA ALA A 8 5.89 -7.22 27.66
C ALA A 8 6.27 -7.76 26.26
N VAL A 9 5.29 -7.91 25.36
CA VAL A 9 5.53 -8.31 23.97
C VAL A 9 6.38 -7.26 23.23
N PHE A 10 6.11 -5.97 23.44
CA PHE A 10 6.85 -4.89 22.81
C PHE A 10 8.34 -4.88 23.23
N VAL A 11 8.61 -5.06 24.52
CA VAL A 11 9.99 -5.10 25.07
C VAL A 11 10.71 -6.40 24.68
N THR A 12 10.03 -7.54 24.63
CA THR A 12 10.66 -8.84 24.31
C THR A 12 10.94 -9.04 22.83
N VAL A 13 10.10 -8.53 21.93
CA VAL A 13 10.28 -8.72 20.48
C VAL A 13 11.41 -7.83 19.94
N GLY A 14 11.63 -6.63 20.50
CA GLY A 14 12.78 -5.74 20.22
C GLY A 14 12.93 -5.21 18.78
N ARG A 15 12.29 -5.84 17.80
CA ARG A 15 12.29 -5.50 16.37
C ARG A 15 10.93 -5.04 15.80
N PRO A 16 9.93 -4.55 16.58
CA PRO A 16 8.64 -4.16 16.01
C PRO A 16 8.81 -3.05 14.96
N VAL A 17 9.81 -2.18 15.12
CA VAL A 17 10.13 -1.10 14.19
C VAL A 17 10.56 -1.63 12.82
N LYS A 18 11.44 -2.65 12.75
CA LYS A 18 11.88 -3.23 11.47
C LYS A 18 10.73 -3.93 10.73
N VAL A 19 9.88 -4.64 11.46
CA VAL A 19 8.68 -5.26 10.89
C VAL A 19 7.69 -4.20 10.40
N LEU A 20 7.51 -3.11 11.16
CA LEU A 20 6.62 -2.01 10.81
C LEU A 20 7.09 -1.26 9.55
N ILE A 21 8.41 -1.03 9.41
CA ILE A 21 9.01 -0.40 8.21
C ILE A 21 8.87 -1.33 7.01
N LEU A 22 9.08 -2.64 7.19
CA LEU A 22 8.93 -3.62 6.12
C LEU A 22 7.48 -3.69 5.63
N VAL A 23 6.52 -3.79 6.54
CA VAL A 23 5.09 -3.84 6.19
C VAL A 23 4.61 -2.49 5.63
N GLY A 24 5.10 -1.36 6.15
CA GLY A 24 4.78 -0.02 5.65
C GLY A 24 5.28 0.23 4.23
N SER A 25 6.52 -0.14 3.93
CA SER A 25 7.10 -0.03 2.58
C SER A 25 6.41 -0.96 1.58
N LEU A 26 6.11 -2.21 1.95
CA LEU A 26 5.31 -3.12 1.14
C LEU A 26 3.88 -2.60 0.89
N ASN A 27 3.23 -2.02 1.91
CA ASN A 27 1.88 -1.48 1.77
C ASN A 27 1.84 -0.24 0.85
N GLY A 28 2.87 0.62 0.92
CA GLY A 28 3.02 1.76 0.02
C GLY A 28 3.03 1.36 -1.46
N LEU A 29 3.48 0.14 -1.80
CA LEU A 29 3.47 -0.39 -3.17
C LEU A 29 2.24 -1.21 -3.52
N ILE A 30 1.65 -1.92 -2.57
CA ILE A 30 0.54 -2.84 -2.88
C ILE A 30 -0.70 -2.08 -3.35
N LEU A 31 -0.96 -0.91 -2.75
CA LEU A 31 -2.07 -0.02 -3.09
C LEU A 31 -2.04 0.48 -4.56
N PRO A 32 -0.95 1.13 -5.03
CA PRO A 32 -0.89 1.59 -6.42
C PRO A 32 -0.92 0.43 -7.42
N ILE A 33 -0.32 -0.72 -7.12
CA ILE A 33 -0.38 -1.89 -7.99
C ILE A 33 -1.82 -2.42 -8.09
N ALA A 34 -2.48 -2.63 -6.96
CA ALA A 34 -3.86 -3.13 -6.94
C ALA A 34 -4.84 -2.17 -7.64
N LEU A 35 -4.74 -0.87 -7.35
CA LEU A 35 -5.58 0.15 -8.01
C LEU A 35 -5.28 0.27 -9.50
N GLY A 36 -4.01 0.22 -9.91
CA GLY A 36 -3.64 0.25 -11.32
C GLY A 36 -4.21 -0.95 -12.10
N VAL A 37 -4.11 -2.15 -11.53
CA VAL A 37 -4.71 -3.36 -12.11
C VAL A 37 -6.23 -3.26 -12.14
N MET A 38 -6.86 -2.76 -11.08
CA MET A 38 -8.32 -2.56 -11.04
C MET A 38 -8.80 -1.56 -12.09
N LEU A 39 -8.10 -0.44 -12.29
CA LEU A 39 -8.45 0.54 -13.33
C LEU A 39 -8.37 -0.10 -14.71
N LEU A 40 -7.31 -0.86 -15.01
CA LEU A 40 -7.20 -1.60 -16.27
C LEU A 40 -8.31 -2.65 -16.43
N ALA A 41 -8.67 -3.34 -15.34
CA ALA A 41 -9.75 -4.31 -15.33
C ALA A 41 -11.13 -3.66 -15.49
N ALA A 42 -11.32 -2.43 -15.00
CA ALA A 42 -12.58 -1.70 -15.08
C ALA A 42 -13.01 -1.40 -16.53
N TYR A 43 -12.06 -1.41 -17.47
CA TYR A 43 -12.32 -1.27 -18.91
C TYR A 43 -12.50 -2.59 -19.65
N LYS A 44 -12.28 -3.73 -18.98
CA LYS A 44 -12.49 -5.05 -19.59
C LYS A 44 -13.96 -5.44 -19.43
N THR A 45 -14.72 -5.39 -20.52
CA THR A 45 -16.12 -5.86 -20.59
C THR A 45 -16.29 -7.32 -20.16
N LYS A 46 -15.26 -8.15 -20.36
CA LYS A 46 -15.23 -9.54 -19.84
C LYS A 46 -15.26 -9.65 -18.31
N ILE A 47 -14.83 -8.62 -17.58
CA ILE A 47 -14.72 -8.62 -16.11
C ILE A 47 -15.91 -7.86 -15.49
N VAL A 48 -16.28 -6.71 -16.06
CA VAL A 48 -17.31 -5.83 -15.48
C VAL A 48 -18.69 -5.98 -16.14
N GLY A 49 -18.80 -6.76 -17.23
CA GLY A 49 -20.06 -6.98 -17.94
C GLY A 49 -20.57 -5.70 -18.60
N ASP A 50 -21.83 -5.35 -18.33
CA ASP A 50 -22.53 -4.18 -18.90
C ASP A 50 -22.23 -2.85 -18.17
N TYR A 51 -21.33 -2.85 -17.19
CA TYR A 51 -21.01 -1.64 -16.44
C TYR A 51 -20.09 -0.71 -17.25
N LYS A 52 -20.56 0.51 -17.51
CA LYS A 52 -19.75 1.58 -18.08
C LYS A 52 -19.05 2.32 -16.96
N HIS A 53 -17.78 2.00 -16.74
CA HIS A 53 -16.97 2.73 -15.77
C HIS A 53 -16.85 4.21 -16.21
N PRO A 54 -17.35 5.17 -15.40
CA PRO A 54 -17.42 6.56 -15.82
C PRO A 54 -16.03 7.18 -15.90
N LEU A 55 -15.78 7.94 -16.98
CA LEU A 55 -14.47 8.53 -17.28
C LEU A 55 -13.92 9.40 -16.14
N TRP A 56 -14.79 10.10 -15.41
CA TRP A 56 -14.38 10.90 -14.25
C TRP A 56 -13.75 10.05 -13.14
N LEU A 57 -14.32 8.88 -12.82
CA LEU A 57 -13.74 7.99 -11.80
C LEU A 57 -12.39 7.44 -12.24
N THR A 58 -12.19 7.22 -13.53
CA THR A 58 -10.87 6.82 -14.05
C THR A 58 -9.85 7.94 -13.93
N ILE A 59 -10.22 9.17 -14.24
CA ILE A 59 -9.30 10.31 -14.13
C ILE A 59 -8.82 10.46 -12.68
N PHE A 60 -9.75 10.43 -11.72
CA PHE A 60 -9.39 10.45 -10.30
C PHE A 60 -8.60 9.21 -9.89
N GLY A 61 -8.97 8.02 -10.39
CA GLY A 61 -8.26 6.78 -10.12
C GLY A 61 -6.80 6.83 -10.61
N VAL A 62 -6.57 7.30 -11.82
CA VAL A 62 -5.22 7.47 -12.40
C VAL A 62 -4.42 8.49 -11.60
N LEU A 63 -5.04 9.62 -11.21
CA LEU A 63 -4.39 10.62 -10.37
C LEU A 63 -3.95 10.04 -9.02
N ILE A 64 -4.81 9.26 -8.37
CA ILE A 64 -4.48 8.58 -7.11
C ILE A 64 -3.38 7.55 -7.32
N VAL A 65 -3.44 6.74 -8.39
CA VAL A 65 -2.39 5.75 -8.70
C VAL A 65 -1.05 6.43 -8.90
N VAL A 66 -0.98 7.56 -9.61
CA VAL A 66 0.27 8.33 -9.81
C VAL A 66 0.78 8.87 -8.47
N ALA A 67 -0.07 9.50 -7.67
CA ALA A 67 0.31 10.03 -6.36
C ALA A 67 0.79 8.93 -5.40
N MET A 68 0.05 7.81 -5.32
CA MET A 68 0.40 6.67 -4.49
C MET A 68 1.65 5.94 -4.98
N SER A 69 1.88 5.87 -6.30
CA SER A 69 3.12 5.30 -6.85
C SER A 69 4.33 6.16 -6.47
N TYR A 70 4.19 7.49 -6.48
CA TYR A 70 5.22 8.40 -6.01
C TYR A 70 5.51 8.20 -4.52
N MET A 71 4.47 8.23 -3.69
CA MET A 71 4.61 8.02 -2.23
C MET A 71 5.16 6.62 -1.91
N GLY A 72 4.70 5.58 -2.61
CA GLY A 72 5.22 4.21 -2.47
C GLY A 72 6.70 4.12 -2.86
N GLY A 73 7.11 4.80 -3.93
CA GLY A 73 8.52 4.90 -4.32
C GLY A 73 9.38 5.59 -3.27
N VAL A 74 8.90 6.70 -2.69
CA VAL A 74 9.57 7.40 -1.58
C VAL A 74 9.66 6.49 -0.35
N SER A 75 8.57 5.81 0.04
CA SER A 75 8.55 4.86 1.15
C SER A 75 9.53 3.69 0.99
N LEU A 76 9.79 3.25 -0.25
CA LEU A 76 10.85 2.27 -0.50
C LEU A 76 12.25 2.85 -0.33
N ILE A 77 12.48 4.04 -0.90
CA ILE A 77 13.79 4.69 -0.85
C ILE A 77 14.17 5.04 0.59
N GLU A 78 13.20 5.43 1.42
CA GLU A 78 13.41 5.75 2.84
C GLU A 78 13.38 4.50 3.73
N GLY A 79 12.53 3.51 3.42
CA GLY A 79 12.37 2.30 4.24
C GLY A 79 13.47 1.25 4.04
N ILE A 80 14.06 1.15 2.85
CA ILE A 80 15.18 0.23 2.56
C ILE A 80 16.43 0.54 3.40
N PRO A 81 16.95 1.78 3.47
CA PRO A 81 18.12 2.07 4.30
C PRO A 81 17.86 1.83 5.79
N GLN A 82 16.64 2.10 6.29
CA GLN A 82 16.26 1.81 7.68
C GLN A 82 16.16 0.30 8.01
N LEU A 83 16.13 -0.59 7.01
CA LEU A 83 16.19 -2.04 7.23
C LEU A 83 17.64 -2.53 7.42
N PHE A 84 18.62 -1.77 6.92
CA PHE A 84 20.04 -2.12 6.95
C PHE A 84 20.82 -1.48 8.12
N GLU A 85 20.25 -0.49 8.83
CA GLU A 85 20.62 -0.13 10.22
C GLU A 85 19.93 -1.06 11.23
#